data_AF-A0A7V8EAF2-F1
#
_entry.id   AF-A0A7V8EAF2-F1
#
_cell.length_a   1.000
_cell.length_b   1.000
_cell.length_c   1.000
_cell.angle_alpha   90.00
_cell.angle_beta   90.00
_cell.angle_gamma   90.00
#
_symmetry.space_group_name_H-M   'P 1'
#
loop_
_entity.id
_entity.type
_entity.pdbx_description
1 polymer ?
#
loop_
_entity_poly.entity_id
_entity_poly.type
_entity_poly.pdbx_seq_one_letter_code
_entity_poly.pdbx_strand_id
1 'polypeptide(L)'
;MSEEQKSEGGMGEKPRPWRRPRTGRRRQLGVPLPPGSPPSAGRNNPNRFRWEGELAAKLGQVHDKVVAKEAGVAPGTVAQERLRRGIPAFKGKGPLIEWNPAMDARLGKDSDAIIGRELGVPAAAVSYRRRRLGVPAYGVGGRVRIVLPPGAIAKMGTAPDKEVGAEFGVSGYVVSVERKARGIKSFQKPRPKVKWTAEMIACFDTHTDRELAERYNITPPTVVRKRLQLQKRRDSFSRKWTPEEKALLGKFTDVANARRLGITEAMVKSMRDHEGIPPLYVAAPVVWTKEDDARLGKETDEAIAADKGCSVGAVLNRRQELRVASNRRQKRELLWSKDDDALLGKDSDVMTAKLLDRTPRAITRRRLELGVPPFRTKKNTVTWNPEHDKVLGTMSDADAAKTLNVPEARVRWRRRALGIAMFEERWPPEAPEAPGRVPSQ
;
A
#
# COMPACT_ATOMS: atom_id res chain seq x y z
N MET A 1 -7.65 31.90 65.50
CA MET A 1 -8.60 30.82 65.83
C MET A 1 -9.57 30.69 64.67
N SER A 2 -9.73 29.58 63.95
CA SER A 2 -9.08 28.28 63.98
C SER A 2 -9.35 27.62 62.62
N GLU A 3 -8.40 26.78 62.23
CA GLU A 3 -8.46 25.66 61.28
C GLU A 3 -9.85 25.15 60.88
N GLU A 4 -10.02 24.80 59.60
CA GLU A 4 -10.02 23.37 59.25
C GLU A 4 -9.79 23.14 57.75
N GLN A 5 -8.72 22.41 57.46
CA GLN A 5 -8.50 21.68 56.23
C GLN A 5 -9.32 20.37 56.24
N LYS A 6 -9.85 19.97 55.09
CA LYS A 6 -10.13 18.58 54.65
C LYS A 6 -10.30 18.62 53.12
N SER A 7 -9.27 18.32 52.33
CA SER A 7 -8.75 16.99 51.94
C SER A 7 -9.71 16.16 51.08
N GLU A 8 -9.22 15.86 49.87
CA GLU A 8 -9.55 14.71 49.02
C GLU A 8 -10.84 14.72 48.19
N GLY A 9 -10.66 14.74 46.86
CA GLY A 9 -11.71 14.60 45.86
C GLY A 9 -11.12 14.44 44.47
N GLY A 10 -10.63 13.23 44.18
CA GLY A 10 -9.89 12.77 42.99
C GLY A 10 -10.02 13.57 41.69
N MET A 11 -8.87 13.97 41.15
CA MET A 11 -8.69 14.21 39.71
C MET A 11 -8.99 12.91 38.95
N GLY A 12 -10.26 12.69 38.63
CA GLY A 12 -10.67 11.76 37.58
C GLY A 12 -10.20 12.32 36.24
N GLU A 13 -9.01 11.89 35.81
CA GLU A 13 -8.57 12.06 34.42
C GLU A 13 -9.67 11.53 33.49
N LYS A 14 -10.37 12.45 32.82
CA LYS A 14 -11.29 12.07 31.73
C LYS A 14 -10.47 11.34 30.67
N PRO A 15 -10.86 10.12 30.24
CA PRO A 15 -10.08 9.35 29.29
C PRO A 15 -9.98 10.13 27.98
N ARG A 16 -8.73 10.44 27.58
CA ARG A 16 -8.43 11.07 26.31
C ARG A 16 -9.11 10.28 25.18
N PRO A 17 -9.80 10.91 24.21
CA PRO A 17 -10.39 10.18 23.11
C PRO A 17 -9.29 9.46 22.33
N TRP A 18 -9.45 8.14 22.21
CA TRP A 18 -8.54 7.24 21.51
C TRP A 18 -8.08 7.80 20.16
N ARG A 19 -6.81 8.22 20.06
CA ARG A 19 -6.16 8.48 18.76
C ARG A 19 -5.98 7.14 18.05
N ARG A 20 -6.61 6.99 16.87
CA ARG A 20 -6.45 5.81 16.01
C ARG A 20 -4.96 5.58 15.68
N PRO A 21 -4.37 4.41 16.00
CA PRO A 21 -3.00 4.11 15.59
C PRO A 21 -2.93 3.93 14.06
N ARG A 22 -1.85 4.45 13.45
CA ARG A 22 -1.49 4.10 12.07
C ARG A 22 -1.36 2.57 11.93
N THR A 23 -1.77 2.07 10.78
CA THR A 23 -2.16 0.70 10.41
C THR A 23 -1.13 -0.42 10.59
N GLY A 24 0.00 -0.19 11.26
CA GLY A 24 1.05 -1.20 11.49
C GLY A 24 0.93 -2.00 12.80
N ARG A 25 0.22 -1.50 13.83
CA ARG A 25 0.18 -2.13 15.18
C ARG A 25 -1.07 -2.97 15.48
N ARG A 26 -1.89 -3.35 14.49
CA ARG A 26 -3.15 -4.08 14.73
C ARG A 26 -2.99 -5.61 14.81
N ARG A 27 -1.84 -6.16 14.40
CA ARG A 27 -1.59 -7.62 14.38
C ARG A 27 -1.06 -8.20 15.70
N GLN A 28 -0.56 -7.38 16.62
CA GLN A 28 0.03 -7.86 17.88
C GLN A 28 -0.96 -8.07 19.03
N LEU A 29 -2.23 -7.65 18.89
CA LEU A 29 -3.21 -7.66 19.99
C LEU A 29 -4.45 -8.56 19.76
N GLY A 30 -4.47 -9.41 18.73
CA GLY A 30 -5.54 -10.42 18.58
C GLY A 30 -6.97 -9.90 18.43
N VAL A 31 -7.19 -8.62 18.10
CA VAL A 31 -8.54 -8.04 17.94
C VAL A 31 -9.07 -8.25 16.51
N PRO A 32 -10.26 -8.86 16.31
CA PRO A 32 -10.84 -9.06 14.98
C PRO A 32 -11.11 -7.75 14.22
N LEU A 33 -11.10 -7.82 12.89
CA LEU A 33 -11.50 -6.69 12.03
C LEU A 33 -13.03 -6.53 12.04
N PRO A 34 -13.57 -5.30 12.12
CA PRO A 34 -15.00 -5.08 11.89
C PRO A 34 -15.35 -5.35 10.42
N PRO A 35 -16.52 -5.94 10.14
CA PRO A 35 -16.88 -6.36 8.79
C PRO A 35 -17.19 -5.13 7.92
N GLY A 36 -16.49 -4.99 6.79
CA GLY A 36 -16.90 -4.07 5.71
C GLY A 36 -16.00 -2.87 5.36
N SER A 37 -14.68 -2.94 5.56
CA SER A 37 -13.76 -1.98 4.88
C SER A 37 -13.37 -2.52 3.49
N PRO A 38 -13.71 -1.84 2.38
CA PRO A 38 -13.28 -2.26 1.06
C PRO A 38 -11.79 -1.91 0.84
N PRO A 39 -11.02 -2.74 0.13
CA PRO A 39 -9.66 -2.38 -0.24
C PRO A 39 -9.65 -1.24 -1.26
N SER A 40 -8.63 -0.38 -1.16
CA SER A 40 -8.31 0.73 -2.05
C SER A 40 -8.50 0.38 -3.53
N ALA A 41 -9.41 1.08 -4.21
CA ALA A 41 -9.66 0.94 -5.63
C ALA A 41 -8.67 1.81 -6.43
N GLY A 42 -7.48 1.28 -6.71
CA GLY A 42 -6.62 1.76 -7.79
C GLY A 42 -6.78 0.85 -9.00
N ARG A 43 -7.40 1.35 -10.08
CA ARG A 43 -7.38 0.93 -11.52
C ARG A 43 -7.36 -0.56 -11.96
N ASN A 44 -7.26 -1.55 -11.07
CA ASN A 44 -7.13 -2.97 -11.37
C ASN A 44 -8.23 -3.76 -10.65
N ASN A 45 -9.49 -3.66 -11.11
CA ASN A 45 -10.56 -4.50 -10.58
C ASN A 45 -10.51 -5.89 -11.26
N PRO A 46 -10.22 -6.98 -10.53
CA PRO A 46 -10.09 -8.34 -11.07
C PRO A 46 -11.38 -8.89 -11.71
N ASN A 47 -12.53 -8.36 -11.31
CA ASN A 47 -13.85 -8.85 -11.72
C ASN A 47 -14.26 -8.43 -13.14
N ARG A 48 -13.42 -7.69 -13.87
CA ARG A 48 -13.68 -7.30 -15.27
C ARG A 48 -12.97 -8.22 -16.27
N PHE A 49 -11.96 -8.98 -15.83
CA PHE A 49 -11.22 -9.89 -16.69
C PHE A 49 -11.97 -11.22 -16.80
N ARG A 50 -12.25 -11.68 -18.02
CA ARG A 50 -12.89 -12.96 -18.26
C ARG A 50 -11.86 -14.07 -18.24
N TRP A 51 -12.01 -14.97 -17.28
CA TRP A 51 -11.18 -16.14 -17.09
C TRP A 51 -11.79 -17.35 -17.80
N GLU A 52 -11.67 -17.39 -19.13
CA GLU A 52 -12.18 -18.45 -20.01
C GLU A 52 -11.04 -19.38 -20.47
N GLY A 53 -11.37 -20.64 -20.81
CA GLY A 53 -10.47 -21.60 -21.47
C GLY A 53 -9.12 -21.88 -20.79
N GLU A 54 -8.04 -21.83 -21.58
CA GLU A 54 -6.67 -22.17 -21.18
C GLU A 54 -6.14 -21.33 -20.00
N LEU A 55 -6.51 -20.05 -19.92
CA LEU A 55 -6.06 -19.16 -18.84
C LEU A 55 -6.63 -19.58 -17.48
N ALA A 56 -7.87 -20.06 -17.46
CA ALA A 56 -8.48 -20.63 -16.26
C ALA A 56 -7.85 -21.96 -15.85
N ALA A 57 -7.48 -22.80 -16.83
CA ALA A 57 -6.81 -24.08 -16.60
C ALA A 57 -5.40 -23.92 -16.01
N LYS A 58 -4.68 -22.85 -16.38
CA LYS A 58 -3.34 -22.52 -15.89
C LYS A 58 -3.31 -22.04 -14.42
N LEU A 59 -4.45 -21.64 -13.84
CA LEU A 59 -4.53 -21.20 -12.45
C LEU A 59 -4.13 -22.34 -11.50
N GLY A 60 -3.08 -22.13 -10.70
CA GLY A 60 -2.59 -23.13 -9.74
C GLY A 60 -1.71 -24.23 -10.34
N GLN A 61 -1.61 -24.33 -11.67
CA GLN A 61 -0.67 -25.23 -12.37
C GLN A 61 0.68 -24.58 -12.69
N VAL A 62 0.70 -23.25 -12.84
CA VAL A 62 1.92 -22.46 -13.03
C VAL A 62 1.93 -21.26 -12.09
N HIS A 63 3.07 -20.61 -11.91
CA HIS A 63 3.18 -19.44 -11.02
C HIS A 63 2.21 -18.32 -11.44
N ASP A 64 1.52 -17.73 -10.46
CA ASP A 64 0.54 -16.64 -10.67
C ASP A 64 1.13 -15.47 -11.49
N LYS A 65 2.45 -15.24 -11.44
CA LYS A 65 3.16 -14.22 -12.24
C LYS A 65 3.23 -14.55 -13.74
N VAL A 66 3.29 -15.82 -14.11
CA VAL A 66 3.32 -16.28 -15.51
C VAL A 66 1.94 -16.10 -16.12
N VAL A 67 0.90 -16.58 -15.43
CA VAL A 67 -0.50 -16.40 -15.84
C VAL A 67 -0.84 -14.90 -15.95
N ALA A 68 -0.35 -14.07 -15.02
CA ALA A 68 -0.55 -12.62 -15.06
C ALA A 68 0.02 -11.96 -16.32
N LYS A 69 1.24 -12.37 -16.71
CA LYS A 69 1.92 -11.83 -17.89
C LYS A 69 1.18 -12.22 -19.17
N GLU A 70 0.74 -13.47 -19.26
CA GLU A 70 0.01 -13.99 -20.41
C GLU A 70 -1.40 -13.38 -20.54
N ALA A 71 -2.09 -13.18 -19.41
CA ALA A 71 -3.40 -12.57 -19.36
C ALA A 71 -3.38 -11.01 -19.42
N GLY A 72 -2.22 -10.37 -19.38
CA GLY A 72 -2.12 -8.90 -19.33
C GLY A 72 -2.71 -8.25 -18.07
N VAL A 73 -2.77 -8.98 -16.96
CA VAL A 73 -3.36 -8.53 -15.68
C VAL A 73 -2.34 -8.47 -14.56
N ALA A 74 -2.69 -7.84 -13.44
CA ALA A 74 -1.82 -7.84 -12.27
C ALA A 74 -1.77 -9.23 -11.60
N PRO A 75 -0.61 -9.66 -11.03
CA PRO A 75 -0.52 -10.93 -10.30
C PRO A 75 -1.53 -11.09 -9.15
N GLY A 76 -1.94 -9.97 -8.53
CA GLY A 76 -2.98 -9.96 -7.51
C GLY A 76 -4.37 -10.36 -8.04
N THR A 77 -4.67 -10.07 -9.30
CA THR A 77 -5.92 -10.45 -10.00
C THR A 77 -5.99 -11.96 -10.21
N VAL A 78 -4.88 -12.57 -10.65
CA VAL A 78 -4.74 -14.04 -10.75
C VAL A 78 -4.90 -14.69 -9.38
N ALA A 79 -4.23 -14.15 -8.35
CA ALA A 79 -4.30 -14.70 -7.00
C ALA A 79 -5.72 -14.62 -6.40
N GLN A 80 -6.45 -13.55 -6.68
CA GLN A 80 -7.83 -13.38 -6.23
C GLN A 80 -8.78 -14.31 -6.97
N GLU A 81 -8.62 -14.50 -8.28
CA GLU A 81 -9.42 -15.48 -9.02
C GLU A 81 -9.14 -16.91 -8.58
N ARG A 82 -7.85 -17.24 -8.37
CA ARG A 82 -7.41 -18.52 -7.84
C ARG A 82 -8.05 -18.80 -6.47
N LEU A 83 -8.04 -17.82 -5.56
CA LEU A 83 -8.71 -17.92 -4.25
C LEU A 83 -10.23 -18.02 -4.38
N ARG A 84 -10.86 -17.29 -5.30
CA ARG A 84 -12.29 -17.35 -5.59
C ARG A 84 -12.73 -18.74 -6.06
N ARG A 85 -11.89 -19.41 -6.86
CA ARG A 85 -12.11 -20.79 -7.34
C ARG A 85 -11.65 -21.87 -6.34
N GLY A 86 -11.14 -21.48 -5.17
CA GLY A 86 -10.63 -22.42 -4.16
C GLY A 86 -9.37 -23.17 -4.59
N ILE A 87 -8.65 -22.67 -5.58
CA ILE A 87 -7.44 -23.29 -6.11
C ILE A 87 -6.25 -22.88 -5.20
N PRO A 88 -5.43 -23.80 -4.70
CA PRO A 88 -4.23 -23.45 -3.94
C PRO A 88 -3.18 -22.80 -4.85
N ALA A 89 -2.33 -21.94 -4.28
CA ALA A 89 -1.23 -21.33 -5.05
C ALA A 89 -0.32 -22.42 -5.62
N PHE A 90 0.15 -22.23 -6.85
CA PHE A 90 1.15 -23.12 -7.42
C PHE A 90 2.38 -23.13 -6.53
N LYS A 91 2.58 -24.25 -5.83
CA LYS A 91 3.79 -24.56 -5.10
C LYS A 91 4.71 -25.25 -6.08
N GLY A 92 5.35 -24.48 -6.96
CA GLY A 92 6.48 -25.00 -7.71
C GLY A 92 7.44 -25.63 -6.71
N LYS A 93 7.82 -26.90 -6.95
CA LYS A 93 9.07 -27.39 -6.39
C LYS A 93 10.12 -26.45 -7.00
N GLY A 94 10.66 -25.54 -6.19
CA GLY A 94 11.80 -24.75 -6.62
C GLY A 94 12.88 -25.69 -7.19
N PRO A 95 13.81 -25.19 -8.02
CA PRO A 95 14.90 -26.02 -8.52
C PRO A 95 15.47 -26.83 -7.35
N LEU A 96 15.56 -28.15 -7.53
CA LEU A 96 16.11 -29.03 -6.52
C LEU A 96 17.59 -28.66 -6.40
N ILE A 97 17.91 -27.80 -5.44
CA ILE A 97 19.29 -27.39 -5.19
C ILE A 97 19.97 -28.59 -4.55
N GLU A 98 20.94 -29.14 -5.26
CA GLU A 98 21.86 -30.13 -4.73
C GLU A 98 22.83 -29.43 -3.80
N TRP A 99 22.60 -29.57 -2.50
CA TRP A 99 23.47 -29.01 -1.47
C TRP A 99 24.68 -29.90 -1.30
N ASN A 100 25.87 -29.35 -1.50
CA ASN A 100 27.13 -30.03 -1.18
C ASN A 100 27.69 -29.53 0.17
N PRO A 101 28.64 -30.26 0.77
CA PRO A 101 29.25 -29.87 2.05
C PRO A 101 29.91 -28.48 2.02
N ALA A 102 30.45 -28.04 0.88
CA ALA A 102 31.07 -26.72 0.74
C ALA A 102 30.03 -25.58 0.81
N MET A 103 28.85 -25.78 0.23
CA MET A 103 27.71 -24.85 0.33
C MET A 103 27.18 -24.77 1.76
N ASP A 104 27.04 -25.91 2.44
CA ASP A 104 26.60 -25.96 3.85
C ASP A 104 27.62 -25.23 4.77
N ALA A 105 28.92 -25.35 4.49
CA ALA A 105 29.98 -24.65 5.22
C ALA A 105 29.98 -23.11 5.05
N ARG A 106 29.22 -22.57 4.08
CA ARG A 106 29.02 -21.12 3.91
C ARG A 106 27.84 -20.58 4.72
N LEU A 107 26.89 -21.42 5.11
CA LEU A 107 25.69 -21.00 5.82
C LEU A 107 26.05 -20.37 7.18
N GLY A 108 25.47 -19.20 7.48
CA GLY A 108 25.70 -18.49 8.74
C GLY A 108 27.01 -17.70 8.84
N LYS A 109 27.94 -17.81 7.87
CA LYS A 109 29.15 -16.98 7.79
C LYS A 109 28.87 -15.57 7.24
N ASP A 110 27.79 -15.44 6.48
CA ASP A 110 27.37 -14.20 5.86
C ASP A 110 25.84 -14.12 5.76
N SER A 111 25.30 -12.97 5.33
CA SER A 111 23.85 -12.85 5.15
C SER A 111 23.32 -13.83 4.10
N ASP A 112 22.12 -14.38 4.32
CA ASP A 112 21.46 -15.33 3.39
C ASP A 112 21.36 -14.77 1.95
N ALA A 113 21.32 -13.44 1.79
CA ALA A 113 21.29 -12.74 0.50
C ALA A 113 22.64 -12.63 -0.20
N ILE A 114 23.76 -12.61 0.55
CA ILE A 114 25.11 -12.63 -0.03
C ILE A 114 25.45 -14.07 -0.44
N ILE A 115 25.26 -15.02 0.47
CA ILE A 115 25.50 -16.45 0.20
C ILE A 115 24.67 -16.93 -0.99
N GLY A 116 23.40 -16.51 -1.09
CA GLY A 116 22.57 -16.86 -2.24
C GLY A 116 23.12 -16.35 -3.57
N ARG A 117 23.64 -15.11 -3.60
CA ARG A 117 24.25 -14.55 -4.81
C ARG A 117 25.54 -15.27 -5.20
N GLU A 118 26.39 -15.60 -4.23
CA GLU A 118 27.65 -16.30 -4.48
C GLU A 118 27.45 -17.74 -4.95
N LEU A 119 26.49 -18.45 -4.37
CA LEU A 119 26.21 -19.85 -4.71
C LEU A 119 25.27 -19.99 -5.91
N GLY A 120 24.77 -18.88 -6.48
CA GLY A 120 23.78 -18.91 -7.57
C GLY A 120 22.41 -19.44 -7.15
N VAL A 121 22.10 -19.44 -5.85
CA VAL A 121 20.85 -20.00 -5.30
C VAL A 121 19.96 -18.91 -4.68
N PRO A 122 18.63 -19.07 -4.68
CA PRO A 122 17.75 -18.12 -4.03
C PRO A 122 18.06 -17.96 -2.53
N ALA A 123 18.11 -16.73 -2.03
CA ALA A 123 18.34 -16.45 -0.61
C ALA A 123 17.34 -17.17 0.33
N ALA A 124 16.11 -17.41 -0.15
CA ALA A 124 15.11 -18.19 0.56
C ALA A 124 15.50 -19.67 0.73
N ALA A 125 16.20 -20.26 -0.25
CA ALA A 125 16.71 -21.63 -0.18
C ALA A 125 17.86 -21.74 0.82
N VAL A 126 18.77 -20.75 0.82
CA VAL A 126 19.85 -20.62 1.83
C VAL A 126 19.24 -20.54 3.23
N SER A 127 18.25 -19.67 3.44
CA SER A 127 17.58 -19.51 4.72
C SER A 127 16.83 -20.76 5.17
N TYR A 128 16.28 -21.51 4.21
CA TYR A 128 15.61 -22.79 4.48
C TYR A 128 16.61 -23.89 4.87
N ARG A 129 17.69 -24.07 4.10
CA ARG A 129 18.77 -25.03 4.39
C ARG A 129 19.41 -24.73 5.74
N ARG A 130 19.74 -23.46 5.99
CA ARG A 130 20.27 -22.94 7.26
C ARG A 130 19.38 -23.34 8.44
N ARG A 131 18.06 -23.10 8.34
CA ARG A 131 17.10 -23.49 9.40
C ARG A 131 17.01 -25.01 9.60
N ARG A 132 17.07 -25.80 8.53
CA ARG A 132 17.06 -27.27 8.62
C ARG A 132 18.30 -27.83 9.31
N LEU A 133 19.44 -27.20 9.11
CA LEU A 133 20.71 -27.57 9.75
C LEU A 133 20.90 -26.91 11.12
N GLY A 134 19.90 -26.17 11.64
CA GLY A 134 19.98 -25.50 12.94
C GLY A 134 20.99 -24.35 13.00
N VAL A 135 21.51 -23.89 11.86
CA VAL A 135 22.51 -22.82 11.80
C VAL A 135 21.83 -21.47 12.08
N PRO A 136 22.31 -20.63 13.01
CA PRO A 136 21.72 -19.31 13.27
C PRO A 136 21.81 -18.37 12.06
N ALA A 137 20.85 -17.45 11.94
CA ALA A 137 20.91 -16.44 10.88
C ALA A 137 22.06 -15.48 11.16
N TYR A 138 22.80 -15.10 10.13
CA TYR A 138 23.84 -14.10 10.27
C TYR A 138 23.24 -12.78 10.82
N GLY A 139 23.61 -12.44 12.06
CA GLY A 139 23.20 -11.20 12.73
C GLY A 139 21.85 -11.20 13.47
N VAL A 140 21.12 -12.32 13.59
CA VAL A 140 19.86 -12.36 14.38
C VAL A 140 19.97 -13.32 15.56
N GLY A 141 19.97 -12.76 16.76
CA GLY A 141 20.15 -13.46 18.04
C GLY A 141 21.43 -12.99 18.70
N GLY A 142 21.31 -12.23 19.78
CA GLY A 142 22.43 -11.57 20.44
C GLY A 142 23.64 -12.48 20.66
N ARG A 143 24.82 -11.94 20.36
CA ARG A 143 26.14 -12.47 20.70
C ARG A 143 26.54 -13.78 19.98
N VAL A 144 26.61 -13.77 18.65
CA VAL A 144 27.92 -14.16 18.10
C VAL A 144 28.80 -12.94 18.33
N ARG A 145 29.53 -12.94 19.45
CA ARG A 145 30.61 -11.99 19.66
C ARG A 145 31.63 -12.36 18.60
N ILE A 146 31.50 -11.81 17.39
CA ILE A 146 32.55 -11.91 16.38
C ILE A 146 33.74 -11.28 17.08
N VAL A 147 34.68 -12.13 17.50
CA VAL A 147 35.93 -11.68 18.09
C VAL A 147 36.63 -10.96 16.96
N LEU A 148 36.53 -9.64 16.97
CA LEU A 148 37.21 -8.81 15.99
C LEU A 148 38.71 -9.10 16.11
N PRO A 149 39.41 -9.34 14.99
CA PRO A 149 40.85 -9.50 15.01
C PRO A 149 41.51 -8.34 15.76
N PRO A 150 42.60 -8.57 16.50
CA PRO A 150 43.29 -7.50 17.25
C PRO A 150 43.65 -6.28 16.37
N GLY A 151 43.99 -6.51 15.10
CA GLY A 151 44.23 -5.45 14.12
C GLY A 151 42.99 -4.61 13.79
N ALA A 152 41.81 -5.23 13.73
CA ALA A 152 40.55 -4.50 13.54
C ALA A 152 40.24 -3.62 14.75
N ILE A 153 40.50 -4.14 15.95
CA ILE A 153 40.32 -3.40 17.21
C ILE A 153 41.22 -2.16 17.25
N ALA A 154 42.50 -2.31 16.88
CA ALA A 154 43.46 -1.21 16.86
C ALA A 154 43.10 -0.11 15.82
N LYS A 155 42.46 -0.49 14.71
CA LYS A 155 42.05 0.45 13.64
C LYS A 155 40.67 1.08 13.84
N MET A 156 39.91 0.68 14.87
CA MET A 156 38.62 1.32 15.16
C MET A 156 38.83 2.77 15.59
N GLY A 157 38.19 3.71 14.88
CA GLY A 157 38.26 5.14 15.17
C GLY A 157 39.39 5.89 14.44
N THR A 158 40.33 5.17 13.81
CA THR A 158 41.37 5.76 12.94
C THR A 158 41.01 5.70 11.46
N ALA A 159 40.11 4.79 11.07
CA ALA A 159 39.54 4.67 9.73
C ALA A 159 38.02 4.48 9.77
N PRO A 160 37.29 4.69 8.65
CA PRO A 160 35.85 4.43 8.58
C PRO A 160 35.51 2.98 8.92
N ASP A 161 34.45 2.76 9.72
CA ASP A 161 34.02 1.42 10.16
C ASP A 161 33.82 0.44 8.98
N LYS A 162 33.44 0.95 7.80
CA LYS A 162 33.28 0.15 6.56
C LYS A 162 34.62 -0.34 5.99
N GLU A 163 35.65 0.50 6.02
CA GLU A 163 36.99 0.15 5.50
C GLU A 163 37.68 -0.84 6.44
N VAL A 164 37.61 -0.59 7.75
CA VAL A 164 38.09 -1.55 8.77
C VAL A 164 37.37 -2.88 8.63
N GLY A 165 36.05 -2.86 8.40
CA GLY A 165 35.30 -4.09 8.14
C GLY A 165 35.81 -4.85 6.90
N ALA A 166 35.94 -4.14 5.78
CA ALA A 166 36.41 -4.73 4.52
C ALA A 166 37.82 -5.33 4.62
N GLU A 167 38.74 -4.64 5.32
CA GLU A 167 40.12 -5.10 5.51
C GLU A 167 40.20 -6.42 6.28
N PHE A 168 39.36 -6.60 7.30
CA PHE A 168 39.41 -7.77 8.18
C PHE A 168 38.34 -8.82 7.87
N GLY A 169 37.62 -8.69 6.74
CA GLY A 169 36.57 -9.64 6.34
C GLY A 169 35.36 -9.65 7.28
N VAL A 170 35.09 -8.53 7.97
CA VAL A 170 33.98 -8.38 8.91
C VAL A 170 33.03 -7.29 8.43
N SER A 171 31.73 -7.41 8.69
CA SER A 171 30.80 -6.34 8.35
C SER A 171 31.14 -5.05 9.10
N GLY A 172 31.20 -3.91 8.39
CA GLY A 172 31.40 -2.60 9.03
C GLY A 172 30.35 -2.25 10.09
N TYR A 173 29.18 -2.90 10.05
CA TYR A 173 28.19 -2.82 11.13
C TYR A 173 28.71 -3.41 12.45
N VAL A 174 29.37 -4.57 12.39
CA VAL A 174 29.94 -5.26 13.57
C VAL A 174 31.05 -4.41 14.17
N VAL A 175 31.92 -3.85 13.33
CA VAL A 175 32.95 -2.87 13.75
C VAL A 175 32.30 -1.67 14.44
N SER A 176 31.20 -1.13 13.89
CA SER A 176 30.49 0.00 14.49
C SER A 176 29.85 -0.32 15.85
N VAL A 177 29.33 -1.54 16.01
CA VAL A 177 28.77 -2.02 17.28
C VAL A 177 29.87 -2.15 18.33
N GLU A 178 30.99 -2.79 18.00
CA GLU A 178 32.11 -2.95 18.93
C GLU A 178 32.78 -1.61 19.27
N ARG A 179 32.94 -0.73 18.28
CA ARG A 179 33.43 0.64 18.47
C ARG A 179 32.58 1.38 19.51
N LYS A 180 31.25 1.30 19.39
CA LYS A 180 30.31 1.91 20.36
C LYS A 180 30.42 1.25 21.73
N ALA A 181 30.54 -0.07 21.80
CA ALA A 181 30.70 -0.80 23.06
C ALA A 181 31.98 -0.39 23.81
N ARG A 182 33.04 -0.01 23.08
CA ARG A 182 34.31 0.48 23.62
C ARG A 182 34.37 2.00 23.81
N GLY A 183 33.27 2.73 23.56
CA GLY A 183 33.21 4.18 23.70
C GLY A 183 34.05 4.99 22.71
N ILE A 184 34.58 4.36 21.65
CA ILE A 184 35.42 5.01 20.65
C ILE A 184 34.51 5.83 19.72
N LYS A 185 34.84 7.09 19.41
CA LYS A 185 34.07 7.91 18.46
C LYS A 185 34.29 7.42 17.02
N SER A 186 33.28 7.59 16.16
CA SER A 186 33.41 7.23 14.74
C SER A 186 34.45 8.13 14.09
N PHE A 187 35.34 7.54 13.28
CA PHE A 187 36.31 8.28 12.49
C PHE A 187 35.61 9.33 11.63
N GLN A 188 36.03 10.59 11.78
CA GLN A 188 35.61 11.69 10.94
C GLN A 188 36.80 12.07 10.06
N LYS A 189 36.69 11.85 8.74
CA LYS A 189 37.71 12.33 7.81
C LYS A 189 37.83 13.86 7.98
N PRO A 190 39.00 14.41 8.32
CA PRO A 190 39.17 15.85 8.44
C PRO A 190 38.80 16.47 7.09
N ARG A 191 37.74 17.28 7.10
CA ARG A 191 37.32 18.01 5.90
C ARG A 191 38.26 19.19 5.75
N PRO A 192 38.88 19.40 4.57
CA PRO A 192 39.69 20.59 4.35
C PRO A 192 38.82 21.82 4.62
N LYS A 193 39.28 22.70 5.53
CA LYS A 193 38.58 23.95 5.82
C LYS A 193 38.71 24.84 4.58
N VAL A 194 37.59 25.10 3.92
CA VAL A 194 37.53 26.04 2.80
C VAL A 194 37.95 27.41 3.30
N LYS A 195 39.00 27.98 2.70
CA LYS A 195 39.37 29.39 2.87
C LYS A 195 38.43 30.21 1.99
N TRP A 196 37.47 30.88 2.61
CA TRP A 196 36.51 31.73 1.89
C TRP A 196 37.19 33.04 1.51
N THR A 197 37.37 33.28 0.22
CA THR A 197 37.85 34.56 -0.30
C THR A 197 36.70 35.56 -0.41
N ALA A 198 37.02 36.86 -0.48
CA ALA A 198 36.02 37.91 -0.71
C ALA A 198 35.25 37.68 -2.03
N GLU A 199 35.94 37.20 -3.07
CA GLU A 199 35.35 36.85 -4.36
C GLU A 199 34.31 35.73 -4.22
N MET A 200 34.64 34.64 -3.52
CA MET A 200 33.70 33.54 -3.26
C MET A 200 32.46 34.02 -2.50
N ILE A 201 32.63 34.98 -1.58
CA ILE A 201 31.54 35.56 -0.80
C ILE A 201 30.66 36.50 -1.65
N ALA A 202 31.26 37.23 -2.59
CA ALA A 202 30.55 38.07 -3.55
C ALA A 202 29.71 37.24 -4.53
N CYS A 203 30.18 36.05 -4.91
CA CYS A 203 29.44 35.17 -5.81
C CYS A 203 28.18 34.53 -5.16
N PHE A 204 28.00 34.59 -3.83
CA PHE A 204 26.81 34.03 -3.17
C PHE A 204 25.49 34.69 -3.59
N ASP A 205 25.54 35.95 -4.01
CA ASP A 205 24.35 36.72 -4.39
C ASP A 205 24.01 36.52 -5.89
N THR A 206 24.95 35.99 -6.68
CA THR A 206 24.84 35.90 -8.15
C THR A 206 24.77 34.47 -8.68
N HIS A 207 25.28 33.47 -7.95
CA HIS A 207 25.35 32.08 -8.40
C HIS A 207 24.66 31.13 -7.41
N THR A 208 24.12 30.02 -7.92
CA THR A 208 23.49 29.00 -7.08
C THR A 208 24.52 28.26 -6.22
N ASP A 209 24.09 27.66 -5.10
CA ASP A 209 24.97 26.87 -4.22
C ASP A 209 25.62 25.72 -4.98
N ARG A 210 24.92 25.20 -5.99
CA ARG A 210 25.38 24.12 -6.84
C ARG A 210 26.45 24.58 -7.82
N GLU A 211 26.23 25.69 -8.51
CA GLU A 211 27.23 26.26 -9.42
C GLU A 211 28.48 26.69 -8.66
N LEU A 212 28.34 27.29 -7.47
CA LEU A 212 29.47 27.64 -6.61
C LEU A 212 30.21 26.40 -6.10
N ALA A 213 29.47 25.34 -5.75
CA ALA A 213 30.05 24.07 -5.36
C ALA A 213 30.87 23.44 -6.49
N GLU A 214 30.34 23.44 -7.71
CA GLU A 214 31.04 22.92 -8.90
C GLU A 214 32.25 23.81 -9.25
N ARG A 215 32.09 25.13 -9.29
CA ARG A 215 33.13 26.10 -9.66
C ARG A 215 34.34 26.07 -8.72
N TYR A 216 34.09 26.00 -7.42
CA TYR A 216 35.14 26.04 -6.39
C TYR A 216 35.54 24.65 -5.88
N ASN A 217 34.99 23.58 -6.48
CA ASN A 217 35.18 22.19 -6.05
C ASN A 217 34.91 21.96 -4.55
N ILE A 218 33.82 22.56 -4.07
CA ILE A 218 33.35 22.48 -2.68
C ILE A 218 32.05 21.70 -2.65
N THR A 219 31.76 21.03 -1.54
CA THR A 219 30.47 20.34 -1.39
C THR A 219 29.31 21.35 -1.24
N PRO A 220 28.16 21.17 -1.91
CA PRO A 220 27.00 22.07 -1.79
C PRO A 220 26.58 22.38 -0.35
N PRO A 221 26.56 21.41 0.60
CA PRO A 221 26.26 21.70 2.00
C PRO A 221 27.23 22.66 2.70
N THR A 222 28.46 22.78 2.23
CA THR A 222 29.47 23.69 2.79
C THR A 222 29.22 25.13 2.34
N VAL A 223 28.82 25.30 1.08
CA VAL A 223 28.37 26.57 0.47
C VAL A 223 27.10 27.07 1.17
N VAL A 224 26.10 26.20 1.34
CA VAL A 224 24.85 26.50 2.08
C VAL A 224 25.15 26.97 3.51
N ARG A 225 26.00 26.24 4.24
CA ARG A 225 26.31 26.57 5.64
C ARG A 225 26.97 27.93 5.76
N LYS A 226 27.94 28.25 4.90
CA LYS A 226 28.62 29.55 4.93
C LYS A 226 27.67 30.68 4.59
N ARG A 227 26.81 30.48 3.59
CA ARG A 227 25.79 31.46 3.20
C ARG A 227 24.82 31.76 4.35
N LEU A 228 24.29 30.73 5.01
CA LEU A 228 23.40 30.89 6.17
C LEU A 228 24.12 31.57 7.35
N GLN A 229 25.41 31.29 7.57
CA GLN A 229 26.21 31.96 8.59
C GLN A 229 26.34 33.46 8.34
N LEU A 230 26.43 33.88 7.07
CA LEU A 230 26.48 35.28 6.66
C LEU A 230 25.10 35.93 6.58
N GLN A 231 24.03 35.22 6.97
CA GLN A 231 22.63 35.67 6.87
C GLN A 231 22.20 36.13 5.47
N LYS A 232 22.97 35.78 4.43
CA LYS A 232 22.62 35.99 3.03
C LYS A 232 21.53 34.97 2.68
N ARG A 233 20.29 35.22 3.09
CA ARG A 233 19.18 34.33 2.74
C ARG A 233 19.19 34.16 1.24
N ARG A 234 18.87 32.95 0.80
CA ARG A 234 18.48 32.70 -0.57
C ARG A 234 17.32 33.65 -0.82
N ASP A 235 17.56 34.71 -1.58
CA ASP A 235 16.53 35.21 -2.45
C ASP A 235 16.14 34.00 -3.28
N SER A 236 15.06 33.37 -2.84
CA SER A 236 14.42 32.26 -3.55
C SER A 236 13.74 32.80 -4.83
N PHE A 237 14.10 34.03 -5.20
CA PHE A 237 13.72 34.87 -6.32
C PHE A 237 14.82 34.90 -7.39
N SER A 238 15.43 33.76 -7.72
CA SER A 238 16.35 33.70 -8.88
C SER A 238 15.64 33.97 -10.21
N ARG A 239 14.30 34.08 -10.21
CA ARG A 239 13.56 34.77 -11.26
C ARG A 239 13.51 36.26 -10.90
N LYS A 240 14.16 37.08 -11.71
CA LYS A 240 13.95 38.53 -11.70
C LYS A 240 12.51 38.81 -12.12
N TRP A 241 11.66 39.21 -11.17
CA TRP A 241 10.29 39.61 -11.46
C TRP A 241 10.30 40.92 -12.21
N THR A 242 9.72 40.95 -13.41
CA THR A 242 9.55 42.21 -14.14
C THR A 242 8.45 43.06 -13.49
N PRO A 243 8.45 44.40 -13.65
CA PRO A 243 7.36 45.25 -13.18
C PRO A 243 5.98 44.80 -13.69
N GLU A 244 5.93 44.26 -14.92
CA GLU A 244 4.72 43.70 -15.54
C GLU A 244 4.25 42.44 -14.81
N GLU A 245 5.16 41.53 -14.45
CA GLU A 245 4.84 40.32 -13.69
C GLU A 245 4.37 40.65 -12.27
N LYS A 246 5.01 41.65 -11.63
CA LYS A 246 4.56 42.16 -10.32
C LYS A 246 3.17 42.79 -10.41
N ALA A 247 2.87 43.50 -11.50
CA ALA A 247 1.55 44.09 -11.72
C ALA A 247 0.43 43.06 -11.89
N LEU A 248 0.75 41.78 -12.12
CA LEU A 248 -0.23 40.69 -12.14
C LEU A 248 -0.57 40.17 -10.73
N LEU A 249 0.33 40.35 -9.75
CA LEU A 249 0.11 39.96 -8.37
C LEU A 249 -1.04 40.79 -7.79
N GLY A 250 -2.05 40.13 -7.23
CA GLY A 250 -3.25 40.81 -6.73
C GLY A 250 -4.30 41.19 -7.79
N LYS A 251 -4.03 40.99 -9.10
CA LYS A 251 -5.05 41.09 -10.17
C LYS A 251 -5.70 39.77 -10.53
N PHE A 252 -4.93 38.69 -10.43
CA PHE A 252 -5.45 37.33 -10.59
C PHE A 252 -4.99 36.41 -9.46
N THR A 253 -5.69 35.30 -9.31
CA THR A 253 -5.40 34.30 -8.28
C THR A 253 -3.99 33.73 -8.45
N ASP A 254 -3.36 33.31 -7.34
CA ASP A 254 -2.00 32.76 -7.38
C ASP A 254 -1.88 31.58 -8.38
N VAL A 255 -2.94 30.77 -8.51
CA VAL A 255 -3.06 29.69 -9.51
C VAL A 255 -3.12 30.22 -10.94
N ALA A 256 -3.91 31.28 -11.19
CA ALA A 256 -4.05 31.84 -12.52
C ALA A 256 -2.78 32.59 -12.96
N ASN A 257 -2.13 33.29 -12.05
CA ASN A 257 -0.82 33.90 -12.28
C ASN A 257 0.27 32.85 -12.51
N ALA A 258 0.28 31.76 -11.75
CA ALA A 258 1.21 30.64 -11.96
C ALA A 258 1.09 30.06 -13.37
N ARG A 259 -0.14 29.86 -13.85
CA ARG A 259 -0.41 29.40 -15.22
C ARG A 259 0.03 30.41 -16.29
N ARG A 260 -0.25 31.70 -16.08
CA ARG A 260 0.12 32.77 -17.03
C ARG A 260 1.64 32.97 -17.15
N LEU A 261 2.34 32.86 -16.03
CA LEU A 261 3.78 33.12 -15.94
C LEU A 261 4.63 31.87 -16.16
N GLY A 262 4.01 30.69 -16.28
CA GLY A 262 4.72 29.41 -16.42
C GLY A 262 5.57 29.07 -15.20
N ILE A 263 5.16 29.51 -14.00
CA ILE A 263 5.86 29.29 -12.74
C ILE A 263 5.00 28.53 -11.74
N THR A 264 5.60 28.11 -10.63
CA THR A 264 4.86 27.41 -9.57
C THR A 264 4.03 28.38 -8.73
N GLU A 265 2.87 27.92 -8.25
CA GLU A 265 1.99 28.69 -7.33
C GLU A 265 2.74 29.17 -6.08
N ALA A 266 3.65 28.36 -5.55
CA ALA A 266 4.46 28.72 -4.39
C ALA A 266 5.37 29.93 -4.65
N MET A 267 5.88 30.10 -5.88
CA MET A 267 6.70 31.25 -6.26
C MET A 267 5.87 32.53 -6.36
N VAL A 268 4.66 32.44 -6.93
CA VAL A 268 3.70 33.56 -6.98
C VAL A 268 3.30 33.97 -5.56
N LYS A 269 2.97 33.00 -4.71
CA LYS A 269 2.62 33.22 -3.31
C LYS A 269 3.73 33.93 -2.55
N SER A 270 4.97 33.44 -2.68
CA SER A 270 6.13 34.03 -2.00
C SER A 270 6.41 35.46 -2.44
N MET A 271 6.25 35.77 -3.74
CA MET A 271 6.44 37.12 -4.24
C MET A 271 5.30 38.04 -3.80
N ARG A 272 4.06 37.55 -3.83
CA ARG A 272 2.88 38.25 -3.33
C ARG A 272 3.05 38.64 -1.84
N ASP A 273 3.50 37.69 -1.02
CA ASP A 273 3.77 37.93 0.41
C ASP A 273 4.93 38.94 0.62
N HIS A 274 5.97 38.92 -0.22
CA HIS A 274 7.09 39.87 -0.17
C HIS A 274 6.67 41.30 -0.51
N GLU A 275 5.81 41.47 -1.52
CA GLU A 275 5.23 42.77 -1.90
C GLU A 275 4.09 43.21 -0.98
N GLY A 276 3.75 42.41 0.05
CA GLY A 276 2.68 42.70 1.00
C GLY A 276 1.27 42.69 0.39
N ILE A 277 1.09 42.06 -0.78
CA ILE A 277 -0.17 42.04 -1.51
C ILE A 277 -1.08 40.95 -0.91
N PRO A 278 -2.32 41.24 -0.49
CA PRO A 278 -3.24 40.20 -0.01
C PRO A 278 -3.59 39.18 -1.13
N PRO A 279 -3.76 37.89 -0.81
CA PRO A 279 -4.22 36.91 -1.78
C PRO A 279 -5.64 37.25 -2.25
N LEU A 280 -5.88 37.16 -3.55
CA LEU A 280 -7.22 37.37 -4.14
C LEU A 280 -8.27 36.33 -3.71
N TYR A 281 -7.86 35.30 -2.98
CA TYR A 281 -8.76 34.36 -2.31
C TYR A 281 -8.94 34.69 -0.83
N VAL A 282 -9.19 35.95 -0.51
CA VAL A 282 -10.11 36.31 0.57
C VAL A 282 -10.83 37.56 0.08
N ALA A 283 -11.99 37.38 -0.57
CA ALA A 283 -13.01 38.42 -0.51
C ALA A 283 -13.10 38.84 0.97
N ALA A 284 -13.20 40.15 1.23
CA ALA A 284 -13.32 40.71 2.57
C ALA A 284 -14.07 39.76 3.53
N PRO A 285 -13.63 39.61 4.80
CA PRO A 285 -14.15 38.59 5.72
C PRO A 285 -15.66 38.48 5.58
N VAL A 286 -16.13 37.30 5.16
CA VAL A 286 -17.54 37.07 4.83
C VAL A 286 -18.38 37.46 6.04
N VAL A 287 -19.17 38.52 5.90
CA VAL A 287 -20.08 38.96 6.94
C VAL A 287 -21.27 38.00 6.94
N TRP A 288 -21.31 37.15 7.97
CA TRP A 288 -22.39 36.20 8.20
C TRP A 288 -23.54 36.91 8.91
N THR A 289 -24.72 36.94 8.29
CA THR A 289 -25.94 37.41 8.94
C THR A 289 -26.68 36.23 9.59
N LYS A 290 -27.66 36.52 10.45
CA LYS A 290 -28.49 35.48 11.09
C LYS A 290 -29.30 34.69 10.05
N GLU A 291 -29.67 35.34 8.96
CA GLU A 291 -30.37 34.74 7.83
C GLU A 291 -29.46 33.75 7.08
N ASP A 292 -28.18 34.07 6.92
CA ASP A 292 -27.20 33.15 6.31
C ASP A 292 -26.98 31.91 7.18
N ASP A 293 -26.84 32.10 8.49
CA ASP A 293 -26.69 31.01 9.44
C ASP A 293 -27.93 30.09 9.46
N ALA A 294 -29.13 30.64 9.22
CA ALA A 294 -30.39 29.88 9.12
C ALA A 294 -30.51 29.06 7.83
N ARG A 295 -29.74 29.39 6.78
CA ARG A 295 -29.66 28.65 5.51
C ARG A 295 -28.67 27.50 5.56
N LEU A 296 -27.66 27.58 6.42
CA LEU A 296 -26.70 26.49 6.64
C LEU A 296 -27.44 25.22 7.06
N GLY A 297 -27.17 24.12 6.37
CA GLY A 297 -27.83 22.84 6.63
C GLY A 297 -29.23 22.67 6.01
N LYS A 298 -29.83 23.73 5.44
CA LYS A 298 -31.06 23.67 4.62
C LYS A 298 -30.79 23.84 3.13
N GLU A 299 -29.75 24.55 2.76
CA GLU A 299 -29.28 24.68 1.38
C GLU A 299 -27.94 23.94 1.20
N THR A 300 -27.54 23.68 -0.04
CA THR A 300 -26.22 23.12 -0.32
C THR A 300 -25.13 24.16 -0.08
N ASP A 301 -24.01 23.73 0.51
CA ASP A 301 -22.85 24.61 0.77
C ASP A 301 -22.40 25.34 -0.52
N GLU A 302 -22.58 24.73 -1.71
CA GLU A 302 -22.30 25.35 -3.01
C GLU A 302 -23.27 26.48 -3.41
N ALA A 303 -24.55 26.38 -3.04
CA ALA A 303 -25.56 27.38 -3.38
C ALA A 303 -25.41 28.63 -2.52
N ILE A 304 -25.16 28.43 -1.22
CA ILE A 304 -24.87 29.52 -0.26
C ILE A 304 -23.58 30.24 -0.68
N ALA A 305 -22.56 29.48 -1.11
CA ALA A 305 -21.30 30.05 -1.58
C ALA A 305 -21.48 30.92 -2.85
N ALA A 306 -22.28 30.46 -3.81
CA ALA A 306 -22.58 31.20 -5.03
C ALA A 306 -23.37 32.49 -4.74
N ASP A 307 -24.39 32.41 -3.89
CA ASP A 307 -25.25 33.53 -3.53
C ASP A 307 -24.50 34.61 -2.73
N LYS A 308 -23.62 34.21 -1.81
CA LYS A 308 -22.79 35.15 -1.03
C LYS A 308 -21.53 35.63 -1.74
N GLY A 309 -21.21 35.07 -2.92
CA GLY A 309 -19.94 35.35 -3.59
C GLY A 309 -18.71 34.95 -2.75
N CYS A 310 -18.82 33.88 -1.96
CA CYS A 310 -17.74 33.39 -1.10
C CYS A 310 -17.27 31.99 -1.51
N SER A 311 -16.15 31.53 -0.92
CA SER A 311 -15.66 30.18 -1.20
C SER A 311 -16.50 29.12 -0.47
N VAL A 312 -16.67 27.95 -1.08
CA VAL A 312 -17.33 26.78 -0.44
C VAL A 312 -16.64 26.40 0.88
N GLY A 313 -15.32 26.65 0.98
CA GLY A 313 -14.55 26.47 2.22
C GLY A 313 -14.98 27.41 3.35
N ALA A 314 -15.35 28.66 3.05
CA ALA A 314 -15.84 29.61 4.05
C ALA A 314 -17.19 29.15 4.63
N VAL A 315 -18.11 28.69 3.78
CA VAL A 315 -19.40 28.11 4.19
C VAL A 315 -19.20 26.86 5.05
N LEU A 316 -18.27 25.99 4.66
CA LEU A 316 -17.94 24.78 5.42
C LEU A 316 -17.37 25.10 6.81
N ASN A 317 -16.46 26.08 6.91
CA ASN A 317 -15.89 26.51 8.18
C ASN A 317 -16.98 27.09 9.08
N ARG A 318 -17.83 28.00 8.56
CA ARG A 318 -18.94 28.57 9.32
C ARG A 318 -19.93 27.51 9.81
N ARG A 319 -20.26 26.53 8.94
CA ARG A 319 -21.12 25.41 9.29
C ARG A 319 -20.53 24.54 10.40
N GLN A 320 -19.20 24.34 10.41
CA GLN A 320 -18.51 23.60 11.46
C GLN A 320 -18.43 24.38 12.79
N GLU A 321 -18.21 25.69 12.73
CA GLU A 321 -18.24 26.59 13.90
C GLU A 321 -19.59 26.53 14.61
N LEU A 322 -20.68 26.58 13.84
CA LEU A 322 -22.05 26.49 14.35
C LEU A 322 -22.55 25.06 14.57
N ARG A 323 -21.70 24.05 14.32
CA ARG A 323 -22.00 22.61 14.46
C ARG A 323 -23.24 22.15 13.69
N VAL A 324 -23.52 22.78 12.55
CA VAL A 324 -24.67 22.46 11.70
C VAL A 324 -24.30 21.33 10.71
N ALA A 325 -25.16 20.32 10.58
CA ALA A 325 -24.94 19.23 9.63
C ALA A 325 -25.22 19.68 8.18
N SER A 326 -24.51 19.12 7.19
CA SER A 326 -24.74 19.46 5.78
C SER A 326 -26.07 18.91 5.27
N ASN A 327 -26.82 19.70 4.51
CA ASN A 327 -28.02 19.24 3.80
C ASN A 327 -27.71 18.13 2.77
N ARG A 328 -26.46 17.98 2.32
CA ARG A 328 -26.08 16.93 1.36
C ARG A 328 -26.42 15.52 1.87
N ARG A 329 -26.50 15.32 3.20
CA ARG A 329 -26.95 14.06 3.82
C ARG A 329 -28.47 13.90 3.79
N GLN A 330 -29.23 14.97 4.07
CA GLN A 330 -30.70 14.97 4.07
C GLN A 330 -31.28 14.86 2.65
N LYS A 331 -30.74 15.56 1.65
CA LYS A 331 -31.16 15.42 0.24
C LYS A 331 -30.91 14.02 -0.33
N ARG A 332 -29.92 13.28 0.19
CA ARG A 332 -29.66 11.88 -0.18
C ARG A 332 -30.65 10.89 0.45
N GLU A 333 -31.30 11.26 1.54
CA GLU A 333 -32.27 10.44 2.27
C GLU A 333 -33.71 10.72 1.79
N LEU A 334 -34.01 11.93 1.31
CA LEU A 334 -35.30 12.36 0.73
C LEU A 334 -35.63 11.79 -0.66
N LEU A 335 -34.70 11.06 -1.30
CA LEU A 335 -34.87 10.57 -2.68
C LEU A 335 -35.45 9.15 -2.78
N TRP A 336 -35.83 8.48 -1.68
CA TRP A 336 -36.43 7.14 -1.75
C TRP A 336 -37.96 7.25 -1.87
N SER A 337 -38.50 6.81 -3.00
CA SER A 337 -39.94 6.65 -3.16
C SER A 337 -40.44 5.39 -2.44
N LYS A 338 -41.75 5.33 -2.13
CA LYS A 338 -42.39 4.10 -1.64
C LYS A 338 -42.24 2.95 -2.64
N ASP A 339 -42.22 3.27 -3.93
CA ASP A 339 -42.01 2.29 -5.01
C ASP A 339 -40.57 1.75 -5.02
N ASP A 340 -39.58 2.61 -4.71
CA ASP A 340 -38.18 2.20 -4.57
C ASP A 340 -38.01 1.25 -3.40
N ASP A 341 -38.65 1.55 -2.26
CA ASP A 341 -38.61 0.72 -1.07
C ASP A 341 -39.30 -0.64 -1.30
N ALA A 342 -40.35 -0.68 -2.12
CA ALA A 342 -41.05 -1.90 -2.51
C ALA A 342 -40.21 -2.84 -3.42
N LEU A 343 -39.12 -2.35 -4.02
CA LEU A 343 -38.19 -3.14 -4.84
C LEU A 343 -37.03 -3.75 -4.03
N LEU A 344 -36.83 -3.29 -2.80
CA LEU A 344 -35.78 -3.80 -1.91
C LEU A 344 -36.10 -5.25 -1.51
N GLY A 345 -35.11 -6.14 -1.62
CA GLY A 345 -35.24 -7.56 -1.21
C GLY A 345 -35.99 -8.47 -2.20
N LYS A 346 -36.57 -7.95 -3.28
CA LYS A 346 -37.17 -8.74 -4.37
C LYS A 346 -36.15 -9.30 -5.36
N ASP A 347 -35.03 -8.61 -5.50
CA ASP A 347 -33.87 -9.00 -6.30
C ASP A 347 -32.60 -8.64 -5.53
N SER A 348 -31.44 -9.09 -6.01
CA SER A 348 -30.14 -8.76 -5.41
C SER A 348 -29.92 -7.24 -5.36
N ASP A 349 -29.31 -6.78 -4.27
CA ASP A 349 -28.98 -5.36 -4.05
C ASP A 349 -28.20 -4.72 -5.23
N VAL A 350 -27.53 -5.53 -6.07
CA VAL A 350 -26.81 -5.10 -7.28
C VAL A 350 -27.76 -4.86 -8.46
N MET A 351 -28.77 -5.70 -8.64
CA MET A 351 -29.75 -5.56 -9.72
C MET A 351 -30.76 -4.47 -9.39
N THR A 352 -31.24 -4.40 -8.14
CA THR A 352 -32.08 -3.28 -7.68
C THR A 352 -31.35 -1.94 -7.77
N ALA A 353 -30.03 -1.93 -7.53
CA ALA A 353 -29.20 -0.74 -7.72
C ALA A 353 -29.14 -0.27 -9.18
N LYS A 354 -29.01 -1.19 -10.14
CA LYS A 354 -29.06 -0.84 -11.56
C LYS A 354 -30.43 -0.33 -11.98
N LEU A 355 -31.49 -0.97 -11.48
CA LEU A 355 -32.87 -0.60 -11.80
C LEU A 355 -33.22 0.81 -11.30
N LEU A 356 -32.73 1.18 -10.11
CA LEU A 356 -33.01 2.47 -9.47
C LEU A 356 -31.94 3.54 -9.75
N ASP A 357 -31.00 3.27 -10.66
CA ASP A 357 -29.81 4.09 -10.94
C ASP A 357 -29.09 4.58 -9.66
N ARG A 358 -28.86 3.66 -8.74
CA ARG A 358 -28.26 3.91 -7.43
C ARG A 358 -27.04 3.03 -7.20
N THR A 359 -26.25 3.42 -6.20
CA THR A 359 -25.15 2.55 -5.75
C THR A 359 -25.70 1.36 -4.96
N PRO A 360 -25.15 0.14 -5.12
CA PRO A 360 -25.53 -1.03 -4.31
C PRO A 360 -25.45 -0.79 -2.81
N ARG A 361 -24.50 0.04 -2.36
CA ARG A 361 -24.35 0.42 -0.96
C ARG A 361 -25.52 1.25 -0.43
N ALA A 362 -26.12 2.10 -1.27
CA ALA A 362 -27.30 2.88 -0.90
C ALA A 362 -28.52 1.97 -0.70
N ILE A 363 -28.70 0.99 -1.59
CA ILE A 363 -29.74 -0.05 -1.53
C ILE A 363 -29.57 -0.92 -0.30
N THR A 364 -28.39 -1.48 -0.05
CA THR A 364 -28.12 -2.29 1.14
C THR A 364 -28.38 -1.52 2.43
N ARG A 365 -27.99 -0.25 2.48
CA ARG A 365 -28.23 0.61 3.65
C ARG A 365 -29.73 0.84 3.86
N ARG A 366 -30.46 1.23 2.81
CA ARG A 366 -31.91 1.45 2.87
C ARG A 366 -32.67 0.18 3.26
N ARG A 367 -32.27 -0.96 2.69
CA ARG A 367 -32.78 -2.29 3.01
C ARG A 367 -32.61 -2.62 4.50
N LEU A 368 -31.43 -2.35 5.07
CA LEU A 368 -31.17 -2.56 6.50
C LEU A 368 -31.92 -1.57 7.39
N GLU A 369 -32.06 -0.31 6.98
CA GLU A 369 -32.85 0.72 7.68
C GLU A 369 -34.33 0.32 7.78
N LEU A 370 -34.88 -0.29 6.73
CA LEU A 370 -36.26 -0.78 6.68
C LEU A 370 -36.43 -2.23 7.17
N GLY A 371 -35.36 -2.86 7.68
CA GLY A 371 -35.41 -4.23 8.20
C GLY A 371 -35.67 -5.32 7.15
N VAL A 372 -35.54 -5.01 5.86
CA VAL A 372 -35.83 -5.94 4.77
C VAL A 372 -34.68 -6.96 4.63
N PRO A 373 -34.94 -8.28 4.65
CA PRO A 373 -33.89 -9.30 4.48
C PRO A 373 -33.21 -9.24 3.09
N PRO A 374 -31.95 -9.67 2.96
CA PRO A 374 -31.28 -9.71 1.66
C PRO A 374 -31.94 -10.75 0.76
N PHE A 375 -32.05 -10.44 -0.53
CA PHE A 375 -32.52 -11.42 -1.51
C PHE A 375 -31.56 -12.63 -1.53
N ARG A 376 -32.08 -13.80 -1.16
CA ARG A 376 -31.35 -15.08 -1.19
C ARG A 376 -32.01 -15.97 -2.23
N THR A 377 -31.27 -16.35 -3.26
CA THR A 377 -31.68 -17.48 -4.11
C THR A 377 -31.65 -18.75 -3.26
N LYS A 378 -32.67 -19.62 -3.42
CA LYS A 378 -32.77 -20.87 -2.67
C LYS A 378 -31.46 -21.65 -2.82
N LYS A 379 -30.85 -22.06 -1.71
CA LYS A 379 -29.66 -22.93 -1.72
C LYS A 379 -30.03 -24.20 -2.49
N ASN A 380 -29.25 -24.58 -3.50
CA ASN A 380 -29.36 -25.88 -4.18
C ASN A 380 -28.89 -26.99 -3.23
N THR A 381 -29.71 -27.29 -2.23
CA THR A 381 -29.52 -28.41 -1.32
C THR A 381 -29.99 -29.67 -2.03
N VAL A 382 -29.04 -30.42 -2.57
CA VAL A 382 -29.30 -31.76 -3.12
C VAL A 382 -29.48 -32.72 -1.96
N THR A 383 -30.65 -33.36 -1.89
CA THR A 383 -30.94 -34.45 -0.96
C THR A 383 -30.41 -35.75 -1.58
N TRP A 384 -29.44 -36.39 -0.91
CA TRP A 384 -28.88 -37.66 -1.36
C TRP A 384 -29.73 -38.82 -0.87
N ASN A 385 -30.08 -39.74 -1.78
CA ASN A 385 -30.77 -40.99 -1.46
C ASN A 385 -29.83 -42.19 -1.78
N PRO A 386 -30.15 -43.40 -1.30
CA PRO A 386 -29.35 -44.59 -1.58
C PRO A 386 -29.21 -44.93 -3.07
N GLU A 387 -30.20 -44.58 -3.90
CA GLU A 387 -30.14 -44.79 -5.36
C GLU A 387 -29.11 -43.88 -6.03
N HIS A 388 -28.93 -42.64 -5.55
CA HIS A 388 -27.90 -41.73 -6.02
C HIS A 388 -26.50 -42.26 -5.67
N ASP A 389 -26.34 -42.88 -4.51
CA ASP A 389 -25.05 -43.43 -4.07
C ASP A 389 -24.61 -44.63 -4.93
N LYS A 390 -25.55 -45.39 -5.52
CA LYS A 390 -25.25 -46.50 -6.47
C LYS A 390 -24.66 -46.01 -7.81
N VAL A 391 -24.95 -44.78 -8.21
CA VAL A 391 -24.44 -44.18 -9.45
C VAL A 391 -23.00 -43.66 -9.25
N LEU A 392 -22.56 -43.46 -8.02
CA LEU A 392 -21.22 -42.96 -7.72
C LEU A 392 -20.19 -44.08 -7.92
N GLY A 393 -19.23 -43.85 -8.81
CA GLY A 393 -18.14 -44.81 -9.10
C GLY A 393 -18.45 -45.84 -10.20
N THR A 394 -19.68 -45.88 -10.73
CA THR A 394 -20.04 -46.71 -11.91
C THR A 394 -19.83 -45.98 -13.23
N MET A 395 -19.74 -44.65 -13.19
CA MET A 395 -19.46 -43.77 -14.32
C MET A 395 -18.62 -42.57 -13.85
N SER A 396 -18.16 -41.76 -14.80
CA SER A 396 -17.39 -40.54 -14.49
C SER A 396 -18.20 -39.60 -13.57
N ASP A 397 -17.50 -38.83 -12.72
CA ASP A 397 -18.15 -37.84 -11.85
C ASP A 397 -18.98 -36.83 -12.68
N ALA A 398 -18.62 -36.59 -13.95
CA ALA A 398 -19.32 -35.71 -14.88
C ALA A 398 -20.61 -36.33 -15.44
N ASP A 399 -20.63 -37.62 -15.75
CA ASP A 399 -21.82 -38.29 -16.27
C ASP A 399 -22.80 -38.63 -15.15
N ALA A 400 -22.29 -38.95 -13.96
CA ALA A 400 -23.10 -39.03 -12.74
C ALA A 400 -23.77 -37.68 -12.42
N ALA A 401 -23.07 -36.56 -12.63
CA ALA A 401 -23.64 -35.21 -12.45
C ALA A 401 -24.80 -34.92 -13.39
N LYS A 402 -24.68 -35.30 -14.67
CA LYS A 402 -25.76 -35.16 -15.67
C LYS A 402 -26.95 -36.05 -15.32
N THR A 403 -26.68 -37.31 -14.98
CA THR A 403 -27.70 -38.32 -14.67
C THR A 403 -28.52 -37.93 -13.44
N LEU A 404 -27.86 -37.40 -12.41
CA LEU A 404 -28.50 -37.00 -11.16
C LEU A 404 -29.05 -35.56 -11.20
N ASN A 405 -28.80 -34.80 -12.27
CA ASN A 405 -29.06 -33.36 -12.37
C ASN A 405 -28.51 -32.56 -11.17
N VAL A 406 -27.27 -32.87 -10.79
CA VAL A 406 -26.57 -32.34 -9.62
C VAL A 406 -25.23 -31.76 -10.06
N PRO A 407 -24.75 -30.64 -9.49
CA PRO A 407 -23.43 -30.12 -9.82
C PRO A 407 -22.33 -31.16 -9.56
N GLU A 408 -21.42 -31.35 -10.51
CA GLU A 408 -20.31 -32.32 -10.46
C GLU A 408 -19.48 -32.24 -9.17
N ALA A 409 -19.27 -31.03 -8.66
CA ALA A 409 -18.56 -30.81 -7.40
C ALA A 409 -19.23 -31.52 -6.19
N ARG A 410 -20.55 -31.69 -6.20
CA ARG A 410 -21.31 -32.36 -5.12
C ARG A 410 -21.25 -33.87 -5.26
N VAL A 411 -21.32 -34.39 -6.49
CA VAL A 411 -21.06 -35.81 -6.82
C VAL A 411 -19.67 -36.21 -6.34
N ARG A 412 -18.64 -35.44 -6.71
CA ARG A 412 -17.26 -35.65 -6.28
C ARG A 412 -17.08 -35.62 -4.76
N TRP A 413 -17.79 -34.72 -4.08
CA TRP A 413 -17.74 -34.61 -2.62
C TRP A 413 -18.43 -35.82 -1.95
N ARG A 414 -19.59 -36.23 -2.45
CA ARG A 414 -20.33 -37.40 -1.95
C ARG A 414 -19.55 -38.70 -2.17
N ARG A 415 -18.95 -38.89 -3.36
CA ARG A 415 -18.08 -40.02 -3.68
C ARG A 415 -16.90 -40.14 -2.70
N ARG A 416 -16.20 -39.02 -2.44
CA ARG A 416 -15.10 -38.97 -1.47
C ARG A 416 -15.56 -39.24 -0.03
N ALA A 417 -16.72 -38.73 0.36
CA ALA A 417 -17.29 -38.97 1.68
C ALA A 417 -17.65 -40.46 1.90
N LEU A 418 -18.02 -41.17 0.84
CA LEU A 418 -18.29 -42.61 0.86
C LEU A 418 -17.06 -43.48 0.57
N GLY A 419 -15.89 -42.88 0.36
CA GLY A 419 -14.64 -43.63 0.11
C GLY A 419 -14.59 -44.34 -1.25
N ILE A 420 -15.48 -44.01 -2.19
CA ILE A 420 -15.56 -44.67 -3.50
C ILE A 420 -14.43 -44.13 -4.40
N ALA A 421 -13.67 -45.02 -5.03
CA ALA A 421 -12.58 -44.66 -5.96
C ALA A 421 -13.11 -43.92 -7.19
N MET A 422 -12.22 -43.19 -7.89
CA MET A 422 -12.60 -42.53 -9.14
C MET A 422 -12.86 -43.61 -10.20
N PHE A 423 -13.88 -43.43 -11.03
CA PHE A 423 -14.12 -44.31 -12.16
C PHE A 423 -12.92 -44.22 -13.13
N GLU A 424 -12.16 -45.31 -13.26
CA GLU A 424 -11.07 -45.44 -14.23
C GLU A 424 -11.62 -46.12 -15.49
N GLU A 425 -11.84 -45.33 -16.53
CA GLU A 425 -12.17 -45.85 -17.86
C GLU A 425 -10.90 -46.47 -18.45
N ARG A 426 -10.87 -47.80 -18.53
CA ARG A 426 -9.73 -48.55 -19.07
C ARG A 426 -9.63 -48.24 -20.57
N TRP A 427 -8.64 -47.43 -20.95
CA TRP A 427 -8.28 -47.18 -22.35
C TRP A 427 -7.97 -48.51 -23.04
N PRO A 428 -8.48 -48.77 -24.26
CA PRO A 428 -8.23 -50.05 -24.95
C PRO A 428 -6.74 -50.20 -25.30
N PRO A 429 -6.17 -51.43 -25.22
CA PRO A 429 -4.80 -51.68 -25.61
C PRO A 429 -4.61 -51.48 -27.12
N GLU A 430 -3.38 -51.09 -27.48
CA GLU A 430 -2.87 -50.70 -28.80
C GLU A 430 -3.48 -51.42 -30.01
N ALA A 431 -3.73 -50.63 -31.06
CA ALA A 431 -4.05 -51.12 -32.39
C ALA A 431 -2.92 -52.03 -32.93
N PRO A 432 -3.24 -53.12 -33.66
CA PRO A 432 -2.22 -54.05 -34.16
C PRO A 432 -1.29 -53.38 -35.17
N GLU A 433 0.00 -53.70 -35.03
CA GLU A 433 1.12 -53.25 -35.85
C GLU A 433 0.86 -53.37 -37.36
N ALA A 434 1.18 -52.30 -38.10
CA ALA A 434 1.18 -52.31 -39.56
C ALA A 434 2.31 -53.23 -40.09
N PRO A 435 2.07 -54.08 -41.10
CA PRO A 435 3.07 -55.03 -41.58
C PRO A 435 4.21 -54.34 -42.35
N GLY A 436 5.42 -54.55 -41.83
CA GLY A 436 6.67 -54.84 -42.55
C GLY A 436 6.99 -54.05 -43.82
N ARG A 437 7.86 -53.04 -43.70
CA ARG A 437 8.65 -52.54 -44.82
C ARG A 437 9.82 -53.51 -45.05
N VAL A 438 9.76 -54.29 -46.13
CA VAL A 438 10.88 -55.10 -46.62
C VAL A 438 12.07 -54.20 -47.00
N PRO A 439 13.32 -54.57 -46.65
CA PRO A 439 14.50 -53.83 -47.05
C PRO A 439 14.94 -54.23 -48.46
N SER A 440 15.00 -53.27 -49.37
CA SER A 440 15.63 -53.44 -50.69
C SER A 440 17.15 -53.36 -50.56
N GLN A 441 17.83 -54.45 -50.92
CA GLN A 441 19.22 -54.41 -51.39
C GLN A 441 19.29 -53.82 -52.79
#